data_AF-A0A3M1THT9-F1
#
_entry.id   AF-A0A3M1THT9-F1
#
_cell.length_a   1.000
_cell.length_b   1.000
_cell.length_c   1.000
_cell.angle_alpha   90.00
_cell.angle_beta   90.00
_cell.angle_gamma   90.00
#
_symmetry.space_group_name_H-M   'P 1'
#
loop_
_entity.id
_entity.type
_entity.pdbx_description
1 polymer ?
#
loop_
_entity_poly.entity_id
_entity_poly.type
_entity_poly.pdbx_seq_one_letter_code
_entity_poly.pdbx_strand_id
1 'polypeptide(L)'
;MLKWDGSTWACAADADTQPAWSAISGMPSGFADGVDNDTVYTAGTGITIDTNNQISSTLGDSVDGTEIVDGSIGAADIDPSQVQARVSGTCAAGEAIVSVAADGSVTCARMTSTGGDLVPNAFFEKGMEGWTITSGAGMVQTISDAPGGTAVFENGTNQVAWLSNDVRIPIDPTRLYTVVGYFRRAPGDVGSAGTIYLAVQLFDAAGTNISGDGSWWYYPVAGASITDAQWHRYQGVFGGGTGHPFPSNARTMTVGFILNYDGAAAGNRTYQATGLAIADHFVCPNDSEGTYGFCIHHIGGYDKTFGQAAAACRSIGMRLCTLSEVSAAQAAGAQWCSWGWTANRTYAGGGVNDSQGVTAFPMQSPSPGCGSKVGVLVQTVGFGTTWAANCCR
;
A
#
# COMPACT_ATOMS: atom_id res chain seq x y z
N MET A 1 -30.59 -85.63 11.64
CA MET A 1 -31.38 -86.75 11.06
C MET A 1 -31.62 -87.81 12.15
N LEU A 2 -32.81 -88.41 12.23
CA LEU A 2 -33.10 -89.50 13.18
C LEU A 2 -32.46 -90.81 12.69
N LYS A 3 -31.79 -91.55 13.57
CA LYS A 3 -31.21 -92.88 13.27
C LYS A 3 -31.88 -93.94 14.15
N TRP A 4 -32.32 -95.05 13.55
CA TRP A 4 -32.97 -96.18 14.23
C TRP A 4 -31.92 -97.16 14.74
N ASP A 5 -32.02 -97.55 16.01
CA ASP A 5 -31.09 -98.49 16.64
C ASP A 5 -31.64 -99.93 16.74
N GLY A 6 -32.84 -100.16 16.19
CA GLY A 6 -33.53 -101.44 16.30
C GLY A 6 -34.66 -101.46 17.33
N SER A 7 -34.83 -100.43 18.16
CA SER A 7 -35.98 -100.33 19.07
C SER A 7 -36.55 -98.92 19.30
N THR A 8 -35.76 -97.84 19.15
CA THR A 8 -36.29 -96.46 19.14
C THR A 8 -35.54 -95.55 18.16
N TRP A 9 -36.19 -94.47 17.70
CA TRP A 9 -35.56 -93.44 16.87
C TRP A 9 -34.97 -92.35 17.75
N ALA A 10 -33.66 -92.10 17.64
CA ALA A 10 -32.99 -91.00 18.34
C ALA A 10 -32.36 -90.00 17.35
N CYS A 11 -32.28 -88.72 17.73
CA CYS A 11 -31.74 -87.66 16.87
C CYS A 11 -30.21 -87.78 16.82
N ALA A 12 -29.62 -87.96 15.62
CA ALA A 12 -28.18 -87.82 15.41
C ALA A 12 -27.81 -86.35 15.29
N ALA A 13 -26.76 -85.94 16.00
CA ALA A 13 -26.17 -84.61 15.88
C ALA A 13 -25.71 -84.37 14.44
N ASP A 14 -26.12 -83.23 13.90
CA ASP A 14 -25.63 -82.67 12.64
C ASP A 14 -24.16 -82.26 12.87
N ALA A 15 -23.25 -82.93 12.16
CA ALA A 15 -21.86 -82.49 12.02
C ALA A 15 -21.73 -81.93 10.60
N ASP A 16 -21.89 -80.61 10.49
CA ASP A 16 -21.58 -79.88 9.26
C ASP A 16 -20.07 -80.00 8.99
N THR A 17 -19.70 -80.98 8.17
CA THR A 17 -18.36 -81.08 7.59
C THR A 17 -18.41 -80.39 6.24
N GLN A 18 -17.92 -79.15 6.18
CA GLN A 18 -17.64 -78.52 4.89
C GLN A 18 -16.78 -79.47 4.03
N PRO A 19 -17.12 -79.70 2.75
CA PRO A 19 -16.38 -80.62 1.91
C PRO A 19 -14.95 -80.09 1.68
N ALA A 20 -13.96 -80.97 1.87
CA ALA A 20 -12.56 -80.64 1.60
C ALA A 20 -12.36 -80.29 0.11
N TRP A 21 -11.49 -79.33 -0.19
CA TRP A 21 -11.20 -78.87 -1.56
C TRP A 21 -10.81 -80.03 -2.50
N SER A 22 -10.17 -81.07 -1.95
CA SER A 22 -9.78 -82.29 -2.64
C SER A 22 -10.95 -83.16 -3.13
N ALA A 23 -12.19 -82.89 -2.70
CA ALA A 23 -13.38 -83.63 -3.08
C ALA A 23 -14.08 -83.07 -4.34
N ILE A 24 -13.63 -81.94 -4.90
CA ILE A 24 -14.23 -81.32 -6.08
C ILE A 24 -13.60 -81.89 -7.35
N SER A 25 -14.36 -82.67 -8.13
CA SER A 25 -13.90 -83.23 -9.40
C SER A 25 -14.07 -82.24 -10.56
N GLY A 26 -13.04 -82.09 -11.41
CA GLY A 26 -13.09 -81.21 -12.60
C GLY A 26 -12.62 -79.78 -12.36
N MET A 27 -11.93 -79.52 -11.25
CA MET A 27 -11.35 -78.22 -10.92
C MET A 27 -10.33 -77.79 -11.98
N PRO A 28 -10.46 -76.58 -12.59
CA PRO A 28 -9.46 -76.05 -13.53
C PRO A 28 -8.09 -75.96 -12.86
N SER A 29 -7.01 -76.22 -13.61
CA SER A 29 -5.66 -76.35 -13.05
C SER A 29 -5.17 -75.10 -12.30
N GLY A 30 -5.69 -73.92 -12.61
CA GLY A 30 -5.38 -72.67 -11.91
C GLY A 30 -5.97 -72.54 -10.49
N PHE A 31 -6.84 -73.47 -10.07
CA PHE A 31 -7.42 -73.52 -8.72
C PHE A 31 -6.98 -74.77 -7.93
N ALA A 32 -6.20 -75.65 -8.56
CA ALA A 32 -5.90 -77.00 -8.05
C ALA A 32 -4.61 -77.08 -7.20
N ASP A 33 -3.95 -75.97 -6.90
CA ASP A 33 -2.73 -75.92 -6.09
C ASP A 33 -2.99 -76.03 -4.57
N GLY A 34 -4.27 -76.07 -4.17
CA GLY A 34 -4.68 -76.21 -2.77
C GLY A 34 -4.45 -74.94 -1.95
N VAL A 35 -4.17 -73.81 -2.61
CA VAL A 35 -4.00 -72.51 -1.99
C VAL A 35 -5.12 -71.60 -2.49
N ASP A 36 -5.78 -70.90 -1.58
CA ASP A 36 -6.69 -69.84 -1.97
C ASP A 36 -5.87 -68.67 -2.54
N ASN A 37 -6.00 -68.39 -3.84
CA ASN A 37 -5.23 -67.33 -4.50
C ASN A 37 -5.87 -65.95 -4.28
N ASP A 38 -6.17 -65.62 -3.02
CA ASP A 38 -6.62 -64.30 -2.61
C ASP A 38 -5.66 -63.25 -3.18
N THR A 39 -6.13 -62.50 -4.17
CA THR A 39 -5.32 -61.45 -4.80
C THR A 39 -5.19 -60.32 -3.78
N VAL A 40 -4.04 -60.25 -3.12
CA VAL A 40 -3.75 -59.21 -2.12
C VAL A 40 -3.43 -57.91 -2.84
N TYR A 41 -4.36 -56.95 -2.78
CA TYR A 41 -4.14 -55.60 -3.26
C TYR A 41 -3.47 -54.77 -2.15
N THR A 42 -2.34 -54.16 -2.45
CA THR A 42 -1.72 -53.16 -1.56
C THR A 42 -2.31 -51.79 -1.90
N ALA A 43 -2.95 -51.15 -0.93
CA ALA A 43 -3.47 -49.80 -1.12
C ALA A 43 -2.32 -48.80 -1.35
N GLY A 44 -2.44 -47.98 -2.41
CA GLY A 44 -1.59 -46.82 -2.62
C GLY A 44 -2.01 -45.64 -1.74
N THR A 45 -1.26 -44.53 -1.81
CA THR A 45 -1.60 -43.29 -1.10
C THR A 45 -3.00 -42.82 -1.48
N GLY A 46 -3.84 -42.47 -0.49
CA GLY A 46 -5.21 -41.98 -0.73
C GLY A 46 -6.25 -43.07 -1.03
N ILE A 47 -5.88 -44.35 -0.96
CA ILE A 47 -6.81 -45.48 -1.05
C ILE A 47 -6.78 -46.26 0.26
N THR A 48 -7.95 -46.72 0.71
CA THR A 48 -8.08 -47.69 1.78
C THR A 48 -8.82 -48.92 1.26
N ILE A 49 -8.33 -50.11 1.59
CA ILE A 49 -8.99 -51.40 1.33
C ILE A 49 -9.31 -52.01 2.68
N ASP A 50 -10.60 -52.20 2.98
CA ASP A 50 -11.02 -52.79 4.25
C ASP A 50 -11.01 -54.32 4.23
N THR A 51 -11.30 -54.94 5.37
CA THR A 51 -11.33 -56.40 5.53
C THR A 51 -12.44 -57.10 4.75
N ASN A 52 -13.35 -56.35 4.13
CA ASN A 52 -14.44 -56.85 3.30
C ASN A 52 -14.15 -56.61 1.80
N ASN A 53 -12.91 -56.26 1.46
CA ASN A 53 -12.47 -55.86 0.12
C ASN A 53 -13.24 -54.66 -0.46
N GLN A 54 -13.77 -53.76 0.38
CA GLN A 54 -14.28 -52.49 -0.10
C GLN A 54 -13.13 -51.52 -0.32
N ILE A 55 -13.12 -50.91 -1.52
CA ILE A 55 -12.14 -49.89 -1.90
C ILE A 55 -12.78 -48.52 -1.69
N SER A 56 -12.19 -47.72 -0.81
CA SER A 56 -12.59 -46.34 -0.52
C SER A 56 -11.46 -45.39 -0.87
N SER A 57 -11.81 -44.20 -1.36
CA SER A 57 -10.90 -43.05 -1.37
C SER A 57 -10.77 -42.50 0.05
N THR A 58 -9.57 -42.12 0.45
CA THR A 58 -9.32 -41.36 1.69
C THR A 58 -9.35 -39.85 1.46
N LEU A 59 -9.37 -39.39 0.20
CA LEU A 59 -9.58 -37.98 -0.14
C LEU A 59 -11.00 -37.60 0.26
N GLY A 60 -11.14 -36.73 1.26
CA GLY A 60 -12.44 -36.26 1.75
C GLY A 60 -13.10 -35.25 0.80
N ASP A 61 -14.08 -34.49 1.31
CA ASP A 61 -14.69 -33.36 0.58
C ASP A 61 -13.76 -32.13 0.47
N SER A 62 -12.54 -32.22 1.00
CA SER A 62 -11.51 -31.18 1.03
C SER A 62 -10.15 -31.76 0.67
N VAL A 63 -9.26 -30.92 0.13
CA VAL A 63 -7.84 -31.26 -0.09
C VAL A 63 -6.97 -30.55 0.95
N ASP A 64 -6.17 -31.30 1.70
CA ASP A 64 -5.20 -30.81 2.67
C ASP A 64 -3.73 -31.01 2.22
N GLY A 65 -2.79 -30.46 2.99
CA GLY A 65 -1.37 -30.49 2.66
C GLY A 65 -0.70 -31.87 2.72
N THR A 66 -1.37 -32.89 3.26
CA THR A 66 -0.87 -34.28 3.29
C THR A 66 -1.28 -35.07 2.05
N GLU A 67 -2.30 -34.59 1.33
CA GLU A 67 -2.81 -35.17 0.09
C GLU A 67 -2.09 -34.62 -1.15
N ILE A 68 -1.33 -33.53 -0.99
CA ILE A 68 -0.51 -32.91 -2.03
C ILE A 68 0.97 -33.12 -1.70
N VAL A 69 1.71 -33.72 -2.64
CA VAL A 69 3.17 -33.81 -2.53
C VAL A 69 3.77 -32.40 -2.65
N ASP A 70 4.66 -32.01 -1.72
CA ASP A 70 5.26 -30.68 -1.76
C ASP A 70 5.99 -30.42 -3.09
N GLY A 71 5.71 -29.26 -3.68
CA GLY A 71 6.22 -28.86 -4.99
C GLY A 71 5.61 -29.58 -6.20
N SER A 72 4.63 -30.47 -6.04
CA SER A 72 4.00 -31.16 -7.18
C SER A 72 3.04 -30.29 -7.98
N ILE A 73 2.49 -29.24 -7.36
CA ILE A 73 1.57 -28.29 -8.01
C ILE A 73 2.37 -27.12 -8.57
N GLY A 74 2.54 -27.12 -9.89
CA GLY A 74 3.25 -26.09 -10.64
C GLY A 74 2.31 -25.22 -11.49
N ALA A 75 2.92 -24.36 -12.32
CA ALA A 75 2.16 -23.47 -13.21
C ALA A 75 1.30 -24.22 -14.25
N ALA A 76 1.65 -25.46 -14.59
CA ALA A 76 0.87 -26.29 -15.51
C ALA A 76 -0.42 -26.83 -14.87
N ASP A 77 -0.45 -26.94 -13.54
CA ASP A 77 -1.57 -27.51 -12.78
C ASP A 77 -2.57 -26.42 -12.33
N ILE A 78 -2.21 -25.15 -12.48
CA ILE A 78 -3.00 -23.99 -12.05
C ILE A 78 -3.65 -23.34 -13.26
N ASP A 79 -4.98 -23.21 -13.25
CA ASP A 79 -5.69 -22.33 -14.21
C ASP A 79 -5.69 -20.89 -13.69
N PRO A 80 -4.93 -19.97 -14.32
CA PRO A 80 -4.82 -18.59 -13.88
C PRO A 80 -6.12 -17.77 -14.03
N SER A 81 -7.14 -18.31 -14.71
CA SER A 81 -8.47 -17.70 -14.78
C SER A 81 -9.30 -17.95 -13.51
N GLN A 82 -8.95 -18.97 -12.71
CA GLN A 82 -9.66 -19.35 -11.49
C GLN A 82 -8.81 -19.11 -10.23
N VAL A 83 -7.49 -19.31 -10.31
CA VAL A 83 -6.56 -19.21 -9.19
C VAL A 83 -5.33 -18.42 -9.61
N GLN A 84 -4.98 -17.37 -8.86
CA GLN A 84 -3.84 -16.51 -9.15
C GLN A 84 -2.51 -17.30 -9.05
N ALA A 85 -1.74 -17.34 -10.14
CA ALA A 85 -0.38 -17.87 -10.12
C ALA A 85 0.53 -17.01 -9.20
N ARG A 86 1.63 -17.60 -8.70
CA ARG A 86 2.55 -16.92 -7.78
C ARG A 86 3.02 -15.59 -8.38
N VAL A 87 2.81 -14.51 -7.64
CA VAL A 87 3.34 -13.19 -7.98
C VAL A 87 4.87 -13.22 -7.86
N SER A 88 5.55 -13.01 -8.98
CA SER A 88 7.02 -13.16 -9.08
C SER A 88 7.76 -11.87 -9.42
N GLY A 89 7.04 -10.81 -9.81
CA GLY A 89 7.63 -9.52 -10.12
C GLY A 89 7.80 -8.61 -8.90
N THR A 90 8.84 -7.79 -8.92
CA THR A 90 9.06 -6.69 -7.97
C THR A 90 9.02 -5.36 -8.74
N CYS A 91 8.55 -4.30 -8.08
CA CYS A 91 8.61 -2.96 -8.64
C CYS A 91 9.94 -2.28 -8.30
N ALA A 92 10.41 -1.39 -9.19
CA ALA A 92 11.60 -0.60 -8.92
C ALA A 92 11.37 0.35 -7.73
N ALA A 93 12.46 0.86 -7.14
CA ALA A 93 12.35 1.87 -6.09
C ALA A 93 11.54 3.09 -6.59
N GLY A 94 10.51 3.50 -5.85
CA GLY A 94 9.59 4.57 -6.23
C GLY A 94 8.35 4.12 -7.01
N GLU A 95 8.18 2.81 -7.24
CA GLU A 95 7.01 2.22 -7.89
C GLU A 95 6.20 1.31 -6.96
N ALA A 96 4.90 1.20 -7.23
CA ALA A 96 3.98 0.27 -6.58
C ALA A 96 3.27 -0.61 -7.60
N ILE A 97 2.93 -1.84 -7.20
CA ILE A 97 2.12 -2.75 -8.03
C ILE A 97 0.71 -2.15 -8.13
N VAL A 98 0.25 -1.88 -9.35
CA VAL A 98 -1.09 -1.38 -9.63
C VAL A 98 -2.02 -2.42 -10.23
N SER A 99 -1.45 -3.47 -10.82
CA SER A 99 -2.20 -4.65 -11.22
C SER A 99 -1.30 -5.88 -11.23
N VAL A 100 -1.90 -7.03 -11.01
CA VAL A 100 -1.27 -8.35 -11.18
C VAL A 100 -2.04 -9.05 -12.29
N ALA A 101 -1.34 -9.53 -13.31
CA ALA A 101 -1.96 -10.29 -14.38
C ALA A 101 -2.20 -11.74 -13.94
N ALA A 102 -3.06 -12.44 -14.68
CA ALA A 102 -3.45 -13.82 -14.36
C ALA A 102 -2.23 -14.76 -14.28
N ASP A 103 -1.20 -14.53 -15.10
CA ASP A 103 0.06 -15.27 -15.11
C ASP A 103 1.02 -14.95 -13.95
N GLY A 104 0.66 -14.03 -13.05
CA GLY A 104 1.47 -13.62 -11.89
C GLY A 104 2.50 -12.52 -12.22
N SER A 105 2.52 -11.98 -13.44
CA SER A 105 3.29 -10.79 -13.77
C SER A 105 2.69 -9.54 -13.11
N VAL A 106 3.54 -8.59 -12.73
CA VAL A 106 3.12 -7.34 -12.06
C VAL A 106 3.22 -6.17 -13.02
N THR A 107 2.21 -5.32 -13.01
CA THR A 107 2.30 -3.98 -13.60
C THR A 107 2.61 -2.99 -12.51
N CYS A 108 3.73 -2.30 -12.64
CA CYS A 108 4.16 -1.28 -11.71
C CYS A 108 3.76 0.10 -12.24
N ALA A 109 3.31 0.97 -11.35
CA ALA A 109 3.22 2.40 -11.61
C ALA A 109 4.10 3.13 -10.61
N ARG A 110 4.75 4.20 -11.05
CA ARG A 110 5.43 5.11 -10.14
C ARG A 110 4.42 5.70 -9.18
N MET A 111 4.71 5.59 -7.89
CA MET A 111 4.01 6.37 -6.89
C MET A 111 4.47 7.81 -7.10
N THR A 112 3.67 8.60 -7.81
CA THR A 112 3.69 10.05 -7.65
C THR A 112 3.52 10.28 -6.17
N SER A 113 4.56 10.81 -5.52
CA SER A 113 4.69 10.96 -4.06
C SER A 113 3.34 11.17 -3.37
N THR A 114 3.01 10.26 -2.45
CA THR A 114 1.99 10.46 -1.40
C THR A 114 0.69 11.13 -1.85
N GLY A 115 -0.10 10.46 -2.70
CA GLY A 115 -1.55 10.66 -2.79
C GLY A 115 -2.06 12.10 -2.78
N GLY A 116 -1.45 12.99 -3.57
CA GLY A 116 -1.83 14.41 -3.58
C GLY A 116 -1.07 15.33 -4.55
N ASP A 117 -0.04 14.87 -5.27
CA ASP A 117 0.67 15.70 -6.25
C ASP A 117 -0.16 15.85 -7.55
N LEU A 118 -0.41 17.10 -7.92
CA LEU A 118 -1.27 17.49 -9.03
C LEU A 118 -0.45 17.82 -10.31
N VAL A 119 0.89 17.82 -10.22
CA VAL A 119 1.78 18.17 -11.34
C VAL A 119 2.33 16.91 -12.00
N PRO A 120 2.02 16.64 -13.28
CA PRO A 120 2.59 15.50 -13.98
C PRO A 120 4.03 15.76 -14.42
N ASN A 121 4.79 14.68 -14.57
CA ASN A 121 6.20 14.72 -14.98
C ASN A 121 7.04 15.72 -14.12
N ALA A 122 6.72 15.81 -12.83
CA ALA A 122 7.39 16.69 -11.85
C ALA A 122 8.91 16.48 -11.77
N PHE A 123 9.38 15.29 -12.13
CA PHE A 123 10.78 14.86 -12.06
C PHE A 123 11.49 14.81 -13.42
N PHE A 124 10.87 15.27 -14.51
CA PHE A 124 11.45 15.27 -15.87
C PHE A 124 11.83 13.89 -16.45
N GLU A 125 11.35 12.79 -15.86
CA GLU A 125 11.64 11.42 -16.31
C GLU A 125 11.13 11.14 -17.74
N LYS A 126 10.13 11.91 -18.20
CA LYS A 126 9.64 11.89 -19.59
C LYS A 126 10.21 13.04 -20.43
N GLY A 127 11.40 13.52 -20.09
CA GLY A 127 11.98 14.71 -20.69
C GLY A 127 11.11 15.94 -20.44
N MET A 128 10.87 16.73 -21.49
CA MET A 128 10.09 17.97 -21.44
C MET A 128 8.58 17.77 -21.65
N GLU A 129 8.06 16.55 -21.61
CA GLU A 129 6.60 16.32 -21.73
C GLU A 129 5.84 17.11 -20.65
N GLY A 130 4.92 17.99 -21.08
CA GLY A 130 4.13 18.84 -20.20
C GLY A 130 4.89 20.03 -19.59
N TRP A 131 6.08 20.36 -20.11
CA TRP A 131 6.87 21.51 -19.68
C TRP A 131 7.26 22.40 -20.87
N THR A 132 7.01 23.70 -20.71
CA THR A 132 7.38 24.71 -21.70
C THR A 132 8.47 25.64 -21.15
N ILE A 133 9.53 25.83 -21.94
CA ILE A 133 10.50 26.91 -21.71
C ILE A 133 9.89 28.20 -22.28
N THR A 134 9.51 29.11 -21.39
CA THR A 134 8.86 30.38 -21.74
C THR A 134 9.85 31.51 -22.02
N SER A 135 11.09 31.38 -21.52
CA SER A 135 12.19 32.30 -21.79
C SER A 135 13.53 31.62 -21.51
N GLY A 136 14.54 31.96 -22.32
CA GLY A 136 15.89 31.41 -22.20
C GLY A 136 16.03 30.00 -22.74
N ALA A 137 16.98 29.21 -22.21
CA ALA A 137 17.32 27.90 -22.75
C ALA A 137 17.85 26.93 -21.69
N GLY A 138 17.69 25.63 -21.96
CA GLY A 138 18.18 24.54 -21.13
C GLY A 138 17.73 23.19 -21.69
N MET A 139 18.08 22.12 -21.01
CA MET A 139 17.76 20.76 -21.43
C MET A 139 17.66 19.83 -20.22
N VAL A 140 16.96 18.71 -20.40
CA VAL A 140 16.92 17.65 -19.38
C VAL A 140 18.24 16.89 -19.38
N GLN A 141 18.80 16.68 -18.19
CA GLN A 141 20.00 15.91 -17.92
C GLN A 141 19.65 14.66 -17.11
N THR A 142 20.43 13.60 -17.30
CA THR A 142 20.36 12.40 -16.47
C THR A 142 21.49 12.42 -15.44
N ILE A 143 21.13 12.39 -14.17
CA ILE A 143 22.04 12.43 -13.02
C ILE A 143 21.62 11.38 -11.98
N SER A 144 22.57 10.67 -11.39
CA SER A 144 22.27 9.55 -10.49
C SER A 144 21.82 9.97 -9.09
N ASP A 145 22.02 11.24 -8.73
CA ASP A 145 21.78 11.78 -7.39
C ASP A 145 20.58 12.75 -7.33
N ALA A 146 19.70 12.73 -8.34
CA ALA A 146 18.47 13.52 -8.32
C ALA A 146 17.50 13.02 -7.22
N PRO A 147 16.85 13.94 -6.48
CA PRO A 147 15.73 13.58 -5.61
C PRO A 147 14.59 12.97 -6.43
N GLY A 148 14.11 11.77 -6.03
CA GLY A 148 12.90 11.14 -6.57
C GLY A 148 13.00 10.55 -7.99
N GLY A 149 14.17 10.58 -8.62
CA GLY A 149 14.37 10.11 -10.00
C GLY A 149 15.83 10.10 -10.42
N THR A 150 16.06 10.13 -11.73
CA THR A 150 17.40 10.38 -12.33
C THR A 150 17.40 11.53 -13.32
N ALA A 151 16.25 12.13 -13.63
CA ALA A 151 16.17 13.26 -14.54
C ALA A 151 16.04 14.61 -13.80
N VAL A 152 16.66 15.63 -14.39
CA VAL A 152 16.56 17.03 -13.94
C VAL A 152 16.54 17.95 -15.13
N PHE A 153 15.91 19.11 -14.99
CA PHE A 153 16.10 20.19 -15.96
C PHE A 153 17.32 21.04 -15.57
N GLU A 154 18.23 21.28 -16.51
CA GLU A 154 19.39 22.16 -16.35
C GLU A 154 19.31 23.35 -17.32
N ASN A 155 19.56 24.56 -16.85
CA ASN A 155 19.67 25.72 -17.75
C ASN A 155 20.96 25.66 -18.59
N GLY A 156 20.95 26.27 -19.77
CA GLY A 156 22.15 26.41 -20.58
C GLY A 156 23.20 27.31 -19.90
N THR A 157 24.47 27.09 -20.20
CA THR A 157 25.58 27.96 -19.78
C THR A 157 25.26 29.44 -19.99
N ASN A 158 25.31 30.22 -18.92
CA ASN A 158 25.03 31.67 -18.91
C ASN A 158 23.61 32.05 -19.36
N GLN A 159 22.71 31.08 -19.53
CA GLN A 159 21.33 31.32 -19.93
C GLN A 159 20.46 31.37 -18.68
N VAL A 160 19.45 32.23 -18.73
CA VAL A 160 18.28 32.08 -17.88
C VAL A 160 17.44 30.92 -18.41
N ALA A 161 16.63 30.29 -17.57
CA ALA A 161 15.58 29.38 -18.04
C ALA A 161 14.32 29.55 -17.22
N TRP A 162 13.22 29.92 -17.89
CA TRP A 162 11.90 30.06 -17.29
C TRP A 162 11.04 28.88 -17.71
N LEU A 163 10.62 28.06 -16.76
CA LEU A 163 9.83 26.87 -17.05
C LEU A 163 8.46 26.99 -16.43
N SER A 164 7.46 26.63 -17.22
CA SER A 164 6.08 26.46 -16.79
C SER A 164 5.65 25.04 -17.08
N ASN A 165 4.93 24.42 -16.16
CA ASN A 165 4.18 23.23 -16.50
C ASN A 165 2.95 23.63 -17.34
N ASP A 166 2.59 22.76 -18.28
CA ASP A 166 1.49 23.01 -19.22
C ASP A 166 0.13 22.65 -18.61
N VAL A 167 0.10 21.81 -17.58
CA VAL A 167 -1.14 21.41 -16.93
C VAL A 167 -1.73 22.56 -16.14
N ARG A 168 -3.03 22.76 -16.33
CA ARG A 168 -3.85 23.76 -15.65
C ARG A 168 -4.70 23.06 -14.60
N ILE A 169 -4.27 23.16 -13.35
CA ILE A 169 -4.93 22.54 -12.19
C ILE A 169 -6.08 23.46 -11.77
N PRO A 170 -7.34 22.98 -11.70
CA PRO A 170 -8.45 23.77 -11.19
C PRO A 170 -8.22 24.21 -9.74
N ILE A 171 -8.52 25.48 -9.44
CA ILE A 171 -8.40 26.04 -8.09
C ILE A 171 -9.67 25.73 -7.29
N ASP A 172 -9.50 25.32 -6.04
CA ASP A 172 -10.54 25.42 -5.01
C ASP A 172 -10.20 26.59 -4.07
N PRO A 173 -10.96 27.70 -4.08
CA PRO A 173 -10.64 28.88 -3.29
C PRO A 173 -10.77 28.66 -1.78
N THR A 174 -11.39 27.55 -1.35
CA THR A 174 -11.56 27.19 0.06
C THR A 174 -10.39 26.36 0.60
N ARG A 175 -9.49 25.90 -0.27
CA ARG A 175 -8.37 25.04 0.08
C ARG A 175 -7.06 25.79 0.24
N LEU A 176 -6.16 25.13 0.95
CA LEU A 176 -4.77 25.48 1.12
C LEU A 176 -3.93 24.54 0.25
N TYR A 177 -2.87 25.05 -0.35
CA TYR A 177 -1.98 24.28 -1.22
C TYR A 177 -0.51 24.51 -0.85
N THR A 178 0.31 23.50 -1.10
CA THR A 178 1.78 23.60 -1.00
C THR A 178 2.35 23.51 -2.39
N VAL A 179 3.32 24.37 -2.70
CA VAL A 179 4.20 24.21 -3.84
C VAL A 179 5.59 23.83 -3.34
N VAL A 180 6.25 22.88 -4.02
CA VAL A 180 7.60 22.44 -3.68
C VAL A 180 8.46 22.32 -4.92
N GLY A 181 9.77 22.40 -4.74
CA GLY A 181 10.75 22.09 -5.78
C GLY A 181 12.14 21.85 -5.20
N TYR A 182 12.91 20.99 -5.86
CA TYR A 182 14.31 20.74 -5.51
C TYR A 182 15.20 21.46 -6.50
N PHE A 183 16.20 22.16 -5.98
CA PHE A 183 17.12 22.97 -6.76
C PHE A 183 18.54 22.74 -6.29
N ARG A 184 19.49 22.81 -7.22
CA ARG A 184 20.91 22.89 -6.88
C ARG A 184 21.68 23.71 -7.89
N ARG A 185 22.85 24.17 -7.50
CA ARG A 185 23.88 24.57 -8.46
C ARG A 185 24.53 23.31 -9.04
N ALA A 186 24.76 23.27 -10.35
CA ALA A 186 25.40 22.12 -10.99
C ALA A 186 26.83 21.93 -10.43
N PRO A 187 27.26 20.68 -10.19
CA PRO A 187 28.63 20.40 -9.75
C PRO A 187 29.68 20.91 -10.74
N GLY A 188 30.77 21.49 -10.25
CA GLY A 188 31.90 21.96 -11.07
C GLY A 188 31.72 23.35 -11.69
N ASP A 189 30.64 24.05 -11.36
CA ASP A 189 30.36 25.38 -11.87
C ASP A 189 31.28 26.47 -11.24
N VAL A 190 31.83 27.37 -12.06
CA VAL A 190 32.95 28.28 -11.69
C VAL A 190 32.62 29.78 -11.69
N GLY A 191 31.38 30.18 -12.01
CA GLY A 191 30.91 31.57 -11.90
C GLY A 191 30.50 31.99 -10.49
N SER A 192 30.08 33.25 -10.32
CA SER A 192 29.39 33.67 -9.09
C SER A 192 27.98 33.07 -9.03
N ALA A 193 27.37 32.98 -7.85
CA ALA A 193 25.99 32.51 -7.75
C ALA A 193 25.03 33.46 -8.48
N GLY A 194 24.14 32.89 -9.30
CA GLY A 194 22.92 33.53 -9.76
C GLY A 194 21.76 33.26 -8.79
N THR A 195 20.55 33.55 -9.25
CA THR A 195 19.33 33.40 -8.47
C THR A 195 18.35 32.41 -9.10
N ILE A 196 17.68 31.63 -8.24
CA ILE A 196 16.57 30.75 -8.61
C ILE A 196 15.26 31.28 -8.04
N TYR A 197 14.18 30.91 -8.69
CA TYR A 197 12.81 31.21 -8.25
C TYR A 197 11.96 29.94 -8.34
N LEU A 198 11.21 29.65 -7.29
CA LEU A 198 10.07 28.73 -7.33
C LEU A 198 8.81 29.56 -7.40
N ALA A 199 7.82 29.16 -8.20
CA ALA A 199 6.65 29.96 -8.44
C ALA A 199 5.35 29.18 -8.62
N VAL A 200 4.25 29.86 -8.31
CA VAL A 200 2.90 29.48 -8.69
C VAL A 200 2.37 30.49 -9.70
N GLN A 201 1.90 29.99 -10.82
CA GLN A 201 1.21 30.77 -11.85
C GLN A 201 -0.28 30.54 -11.74
N LEU A 202 -1.07 31.61 -11.88
CA LEU A 202 -2.53 31.53 -11.94
C LEU A 202 -3.02 32.00 -13.31
N PHE A 203 -4.13 31.43 -13.76
CA PHE A 203 -4.78 31.81 -15.00
C PHE A 203 -6.26 32.07 -14.77
N ASP A 204 -6.78 33.07 -15.48
CA ASP A 204 -8.20 33.38 -15.50
C ASP A 204 -9.00 32.44 -16.41
N ALA A 205 -10.30 32.71 -16.58
CA ALA A 205 -11.18 31.89 -17.41
C ALA A 205 -10.82 31.92 -18.91
N ALA A 206 -10.10 32.95 -19.37
CA ALA A 206 -9.62 33.05 -20.75
C ALA A 206 -8.24 32.39 -20.94
N GLY A 207 -7.64 31.85 -19.87
CA GLY A 207 -6.29 31.29 -19.90
C GLY A 207 -5.20 32.36 -19.84
N THR A 208 -5.54 33.59 -19.46
CA THR A 208 -4.56 34.69 -19.32
C THR A 208 -3.83 34.54 -17.99
N ASN A 209 -2.49 34.63 -18.02
CA ASN A 209 -1.67 34.63 -16.81
C ASN A 209 -2.00 35.85 -15.93
N ILE A 210 -2.23 35.61 -14.65
CA ILE A 210 -2.50 36.63 -13.64
C ILE A 210 -1.18 36.96 -12.94
N SER A 211 -0.75 38.21 -13.03
CA SER A 211 0.43 38.72 -12.32
C SER A 211 0.18 38.86 -10.81
N GLY A 212 1.25 38.89 -10.03
CA GLY A 212 1.19 39.13 -8.59
C GLY A 212 2.52 39.69 -8.09
N ASP A 213 3.29 38.88 -7.39
CA ASP A 213 4.64 39.22 -6.89
C ASP A 213 5.62 39.65 -7.99
N GLY A 214 5.39 39.21 -9.23
CA GLY A 214 6.11 39.63 -10.42
C GLY A 214 5.37 39.21 -11.68
N SER A 215 6.11 38.70 -12.68
CA SER A 215 5.52 38.15 -13.91
C SER A 215 4.56 36.99 -13.62
N TRP A 216 4.86 36.20 -12.59
CA TRP A 216 3.97 35.16 -12.07
C TRP A 216 3.36 35.59 -10.73
N TRP A 217 2.27 34.92 -10.36
CA TRP A 217 1.42 35.37 -9.26
C TRP A 217 2.10 35.29 -7.89
N TYR A 218 2.76 34.17 -7.57
CA TYR A 218 3.37 33.96 -6.26
C TYR A 218 4.77 33.36 -6.39
N TYR A 219 5.76 33.97 -5.72
CA TYR A 219 7.13 33.45 -5.60
C TYR A 219 7.44 33.08 -4.16
N PRO A 220 7.11 31.85 -3.70
CA PRO A 220 7.45 31.37 -2.36
C PRO A 220 8.96 31.42 -2.07
N VAL A 221 9.77 31.33 -3.12
CA VAL A 221 11.20 31.56 -3.07
C VAL A 221 11.55 32.57 -4.15
N ALA A 222 11.81 33.79 -3.71
CA ALA A 222 12.16 34.91 -4.57
C ALA A 222 13.67 35.18 -4.48
N GLY A 223 14.40 34.86 -5.55
CA GLY A 223 15.80 35.23 -5.68
C GLY A 223 16.75 34.48 -4.75
N ALA A 224 16.54 33.19 -4.51
CA ALA A 224 17.47 32.41 -3.68
C ALA A 224 18.79 32.18 -4.41
N SER A 225 19.91 32.45 -3.74
CA SER A 225 21.26 32.17 -4.23
C SER A 225 21.79 30.88 -3.62
N ILE A 226 21.86 29.82 -4.42
CA ILE A 226 22.49 28.56 -4.02
C ILE A 226 23.98 28.63 -4.40
N THR A 227 24.85 28.47 -3.40
CA THR A 227 26.31 28.58 -3.55
C THR A 227 27.04 27.24 -3.53
N ASP A 228 26.37 26.16 -3.11
CA ASP A 228 26.90 24.80 -3.06
C ASP A 228 26.21 23.88 -4.08
N ALA A 229 26.73 22.65 -4.22
CA ALA A 229 26.22 21.66 -5.16
C ALA A 229 25.22 20.66 -4.54
N GLN A 230 24.77 20.89 -3.29
CA GLN A 230 23.78 20.03 -2.63
C GLN A 230 22.37 20.35 -3.14
N TRP A 231 21.48 19.37 -3.01
CA TRP A 231 20.06 19.56 -3.28
C TRP A 231 19.37 20.32 -2.16
N HIS A 232 18.77 21.45 -2.50
CA HIS A 232 17.97 22.26 -1.59
C HIS A 232 16.50 22.08 -1.94
N ARG A 233 15.71 21.70 -0.93
CA ARG A 233 14.25 21.62 -1.05
C ARG A 233 13.65 22.95 -0.64
N TYR A 234 12.95 23.58 -1.57
CA TYR A 234 12.20 24.81 -1.33
C TYR A 234 10.70 24.52 -1.34
N GLN A 235 9.96 25.29 -0.55
CA GLN A 235 8.50 25.15 -0.46
C GLN A 235 7.83 26.48 -0.15
N GLY A 236 6.54 26.57 -0.44
CA GLY A 236 5.67 27.60 0.10
C GLY A 236 4.21 27.16 0.13
N VAL A 237 3.42 27.88 0.92
CA VAL A 237 2.01 27.58 1.18
C VAL A 237 1.17 28.75 0.69
N PHE A 238 0.08 28.46 -0.02
CA PHE A 238 -0.78 29.47 -0.64
C PHE A 238 -2.24 29.02 -0.64
N GLY A 239 -3.16 29.94 -0.94
CA GLY A 239 -4.60 29.68 -0.96
C GLY A 239 -5.34 30.24 0.26
N GLY A 240 -6.53 29.70 0.54
CA GLY A 240 -7.48 30.25 1.50
C GLY A 240 -6.91 30.38 2.92
N GLY A 241 -6.90 31.59 3.48
CA GLY A 241 -6.40 31.84 4.83
C GLY A 241 -4.88 32.01 4.96
N THR A 242 -4.13 32.00 3.84
CA THR A 242 -2.71 32.39 3.81
C THR A 242 -2.53 33.88 3.54
N GLY A 243 -1.27 34.35 3.58
CA GLY A 243 -0.89 35.67 3.07
C GLY A 243 -1.01 35.82 1.54
N HIS A 244 -1.24 34.73 0.80
CA HIS A 244 -1.45 34.71 -0.66
C HIS A 244 -2.77 34.00 -1.00
N PRO A 245 -3.93 34.63 -0.71
CA PRO A 245 -5.23 34.09 -1.09
C PRO A 245 -5.48 34.21 -2.59
N PHE A 246 -6.24 33.27 -3.17
CA PHE A 246 -6.56 33.31 -4.60
C PHE A 246 -7.33 34.57 -5.00
N PRO A 247 -6.89 35.31 -6.04
CA PRO A 247 -7.69 36.39 -6.64
C PRO A 247 -9.04 35.88 -7.14
N SER A 248 -10.07 36.73 -7.10
CA SER A 248 -11.45 36.34 -7.47
C SER A 248 -11.61 35.93 -8.95
N ASN A 249 -10.72 36.41 -9.84
CA ASN A 249 -10.69 36.04 -11.24
C ASN A 249 -9.85 34.79 -11.55
N ALA A 250 -9.11 34.24 -10.58
CA ALA A 250 -8.32 33.03 -10.78
C ALA A 250 -9.22 31.80 -11.00
N ARG A 251 -8.82 30.92 -11.92
CA ARG A 251 -9.56 29.68 -12.26
C ARG A 251 -8.68 28.45 -12.20
N THR A 252 -7.48 28.55 -12.73
CA THR A 252 -6.53 27.45 -12.73
C THR A 252 -5.16 27.91 -12.27
N MET A 253 -4.37 26.97 -11.78
CA MET A 253 -3.00 27.19 -11.33
C MET A 253 -2.04 26.20 -12.00
N THR A 254 -0.76 26.55 -12.01
CA THR A 254 0.31 25.61 -12.33
C THR A 254 1.59 25.99 -11.59
N VAL A 255 2.57 25.09 -11.60
CA VAL A 255 3.91 25.35 -11.06
C VAL A 255 4.83 25.91 -12.14
N GLY A 256 5.70 26.83 -11.77
CA GLY A 256 6.80 27.29 -12.59
C GLY A 256 8.06 27.50 -11.76
N PHE A 257 9.18 27.63 -12.44
CA PHE A 257 10.45 28.00 -11.81
C PHE A 257 11.35 28.74 -12.78
N ILE A 258 12.32 29.46 -12.22
CA ILE A 258 13.32 30.20 -12.98
C ILE A 258 14.69 29.79 -12.48
N LEU A 259 15.57 29.44 -13.41
CA LEU A 259 16.97 29.16 -13.16
C LEU A 259 17.84 30.28 -13.70
N ASN A 260 18.85 30.68 -12.92
CA ASN A 260 19.84 31.69 -13.28
C ASN A 260 19.19 32.99 -13.81
N TYR A 261 18.29 33.60 -13.01
CA TYR A 261 17.53 34.80 -13.40
C TYR A 261 18.44 35.95 -13.87
N ASP A 262 19.60 36.11 -13.25
CA ASP A 262 20.61 37.13 -13.60
C ASP A 262 21.36 36.84 -14.92
N GLY A 263 21.02 35.74 -15.60
CA GLY A 263 21.53 35.36 -16.91
C GLY A 263 23.05 35.23 -16.97
N ALA A 264 23.67 35.97 -17.89
CA ALA A 264 25.09 35.85 -18.21
C ALA A 264 26.03 36.63 -17.26
N ALA A 265 25.52 37.28 -16.23
CA ALA A 265 26.37 38.03 -15.31
C ALA A 265 27.44 37.10 -14.70
N ALA A 266 28.70 37.54 -14.63
CA ALA A 266 29.82 36.89 -13.92
C ALA A 266 30.16 35.39 -14.18
N GLY A 267 29.85 34.83 -15.36
CA GLY A 267 30.43 33.55 -15.84
C GLY A 267 29.49 32.34 -15.83
N ASN A 268 30.02 31.16 -16.16
CA ASN A 268 29.25 29.91 -16.30
C ASN A 268 28.46 29.65 -15.01
N ARG A 269 27.13 29.57 -15.14
CA ARG A 269 26.15 29.43 -14.06
C ARG A 269 25.08 28.45 -14.49
N THR A 270 25.24 27.21 -14.08
CA THR A 270 24.23 26.17 -14.34
C THR A 270 23.60 25.73 -13.04
N TYR A 271 22.27 25.72 -13.04
CA TYR A 271 21.41 25.25 -11.98
C TYR A 271 20.56 24.12 -12.51
N GLN A 272 20.15 23.25 -11.60
CA GLN A 272 19.33 22.09 -11.90
C GLN A 272 18.09 22.11 -11.03
N ALA A 273 16.96 21.67 -11.58
CA ALA A 273 15.69 21.55 -10.87
C ALA A 273 14.99 20.21 -11.15
N THR A 274 14.30 19.68 -10.14
CA THR A 274 13.45 18.48 -10.23
C THR A 274 12.44 18.43 -9.08
N GLY A 275 11.47 17.51 -9.15
CA GLY A 275 10.44 17.32 -8.13
C GLY A 275 9.55 18.54 -7.91
N LEU A 276 9.12 19.19 -9.00
CA LEU A 276 8.23 20.36 -8.96
C LEU A 276 6.79 19.89 -8.77
N ALA A 277 6.19 20.22 -7.63
CA ALA A 277 4.87 19.71 -7.27
C ALA A 277 3.97 20.78 -6.66
N ILE A 278 2.67 20.63 -6.90
CA ILE A 278 1.61 21.32 -6.18
C ILE A 278 0.70 20.26 -5.60
N ALA A 279 0.45 20.33 -4.29
CA ALA A 279 -0.43 19.40 -3.59
C ALA A 279 -1.35 20.14 -2.64
N ASP A 280 -2.51 19.54 -2.32
CA ASP A 280 -3.35 20.00 -1.21
C ASP A 280 -2.47 20.09 0.07
N HIS A 281 -2.42 21.26 0.70
CA HIS A 281 -1.72 21.43 1.97
C HIS A 281 -2.63 20.97 3.10
N PHE A 282 -2.23 19.87 3.72
CA PHE A 282 -2.89 19.40 4.91
C PHE A 282 -2.24 20.01 6.14
N VAL A 283 -2.93 20.93 6.81
CA VAL A 283 -2.52 21.36 8.16
C VAL A 283 -2.98 20.27 9.12
N CYS A 284 -2.04 19.59 9.78
CA CYS A 284 -2.42 18.66 10.83
C CYS A 284 -3.18 19.41 11.92
N PRO A 285 -4.33 18.91 12.38
CA PRO A 285 -4.97 19.47 13.55
C PRO A 285 -4.00 19.48 14.75
N ASN A 286 -3.87 20.63 15.41
CA ASN A 286 -2.98 20.86 16.56
C ASN A 286 -1.47 20.74 16.28
N ASP A 287 -1.01 20.93 15.03
CA ASP A 287 0.42 20.88 14.64
C ASP A 287 1.14 19.59 15.04
N SER A 288 0.41 18.48 15.08
CA SER A 288 0.90 17.18 15.57
C SER A 288 2.11 16.65 14.81
N GLU A 289 2.29 17.00 13.53
CA GLU A 289 3.43 16.56 12.72
C GLU A 289 4.76 17.15 13.19
N GLY A 290 4.77 18.40 13.67
CA GLY A 290 5.96 18.99 14.28
C GLY A 290 6.35 18.33 15.61
N THR A 291 5.39 17.69 16.28
CA THR A 291 5.60 17.07 17.61
C THR A 291 5.91 15.57 17.51
N TYR A 292 5.24 14.85 16.60
CA TYR A 292 5.28 13.39 16.53
C TYR A 292 5.89 12.83 15.24
N GLY A 293 6.21 13.69 14.26
CA GLY A 293 6.75 13.30 12.95
C GLY A 293 5.71 12.80 11.95
N PHE A 294 4.41 12.80 12.31
CA PHE A 294 3.27 12.52 11.44
C PHE A 294 1.99 13.17 11.99
N CYS A 295 0.96 13.32 11.17
CA CYS A 295 -0.29 13.91 11.65
C CYS A 295 -1.08 12.89 12.48
N ILE A 296 -1.45 13.26 13.71
CA ILE A 296 -2.37 12.49 14.55
C ILE A 296 -3.34 13.43 15.28
N HIS A 297 -4.62 13.11 15.22
CA HIS A 297 -5.68 13.88 15.86
C HIS A 297 -6.70 12.95 16.49
N HIS A 298 -7.07 13.23 17.74
CA HIS A 298 -8.10 12.50 18.45
C HIS A 298 -9.42 13.29 18.44
N ILE A 299 -10.43 12.74 17.77
CA ILE A 299 -11.80 13.29 17.76
C ILE A 299 -12.55 12.67 18.93
N GLY A 300 -12.73 13.44 20.01
CA GLY A 300 -13.42 13.00 21.23
C GLY A 300 -14.92 12.68 21.05
N GLY A 301 -15.51 12.15 22.13
CA GLY A 301 -16.92 11.75 22.22
C GLY A 301 -17.12 10.26 21.96
N TYR A 302 -17.82 9.57 22.86
CA TYR A 302 -18.16 8.14 22.74
C TYR A 302 -19.48 7.91 22.01
N ASP A 303 -19.61 8.53 20.84
CA ASP A 303 -20.82 8.64 20.04
C ASP A 303 -20.65 8.09 18.61
N LYS A 304 -19.50 7.50 18.28
CA LYS A 304 -19.18 7.01 16.94
C LYS A 304 -18.98 5.50 16.91
N THR A 305 -19.78 4.81 16.11
CA THR A 305 -19.45 3.45 15.64
C THR A 305 -18.16 3.47 14.81
N PHE A 306 -17.55 2.31 14.56
CA PHE A 306 -16.33 2.22 13.77
C PHE A 306 -16.45 2.90 12.39
N GLY A 307 -17.56 2.65 11.69
CA GLY A 307 -17.82 3.26 10.38
C GLY A 307 -17.94 4.78 10.46
N GLN A 308 -18.61 5.30 11.49
CA GLN A 308 -18.74 6.74 11.74
C GLN A 308 -17.41 7.38 12.14
N ALA A 309 -16.58 6.70 12.94
CA ALA A 309 -15.26 7.16 13.30
C ALA A 309 -14.33 7.24 12.07
N ALA A 310 -14.38 6.23 11.20
CA ALA A 310 -13.66 6.27 9.93
C ALA A 310 -14.14 7.41 9.02
N ALA A 311 -15.45 7.67 8.98
CA ALA A 311 -16.02 8.79 8.24
C ALA A 311 -15.61 10.15 8.84
N ALA A 312 -15.57 10.26 10.17
CA ALA A 312 -15.13 11.46 10.88
C ALA A 312 -13.67 11.80 10.55
N CYS A 313 -12.77 10.80 10.57
CA CYS A 313 -11.38 11.03 10.14
C CYS A 313 -11.31 11.45 8.66
N ARG A 314 -12.07 10.81 7.76
CA ARG A 314 -12.10 11.19 6.34
C ARG A 314 -12.62 12.61 6.12
N SER A 315 -13.55 13.08 6.95
CA SER A 315 -14.11 14.44 6.85
C SER A 315 -13.06 15.53 7.09
N ILE A 316 -12.00 15.20 7.84
CA ILE A 316 -10.83 16.07 8.07
C ILE A 316 -9.62 15.62 7.25
N GLY A 317 -9.80 14.88 6.14
CA GLY A 317 -8.68 14.50 5.27
C GLY A 317 -7.68 13.50 5.87
N MET A 318 -8.10 12.73 6.88
CA MET A 318 -7.30 11.72 7.58
C MET A 318 -7.95 10.32 7.47
N ARG A 319 -7.23 9.27 7.88
CA ARG A 319 -7.78 7.91 8.07
C ARG A 319 -7.75 7.53 9.54
N LEU A 320 -8.39 6.42 9.92
CA LEU A 320 -8.16 5.87 11.25
C LEU A 320 -6.67 5.51 11.41
N CYS A 321 -6.09 5.86 12.56
CA CYS A 321 -4.75 5.44 12.94
C CYS A 321 -4.70 3.93 13.13
N THR A 322 -3.61 3.30 12.74
CA THR A 322 -3.23 1.98 13.22
C THR A 322 -2.81 2.04 14.68
N LEU A 323 -2.86 0.90 15.37
CA LEU A 323 -2.38 0.79 16.74
C LEU A 323 -0.87 1.08 16.86
N SER A 324 -0.09 0.76 15.82
CA SER A 324 1.32 1.12 15.72
C SER A 324 1.53 2.62 15.68
N GLU A 325 0.69 3.37 14.98
CA GLU A 325 0.77 4.84 14.93
C GLU A 325 0.37 5.46 16.26
N VAL A 326 -0.68 4.95 16.93
CA VAL A 326 -1.02 5.40 18.29
C VAL A 326 0.13 5.12 19.27
N SER A 327 0.80 3.98 19.12
CA SER A 327 1.99 3.63 19.91
C SER A 327 3.19 4.53 19.63
N ALA A 328 3.43 4.87 18.37
CA ALA A 328 4.50 5.81 18.00
C ALA A 328 4.24 7.22 18.57
N ALA A 329 2.99 7.70 18.48
CA ALA A 329 2.60 8.97 19.09
C ALA A 329 2.77 8.95 20.61
N GLN A 330 2.42 7.84 21.28
CA GLN A 330 2.65 7.67 22.72
C GLN A 330 4.15 7.72 23.05
N ALA A 331 5.00 7.02 22.30
CA ALA A 331 6.44 7.07 22.52
C ALA A 331 7.00 8.50 22.36
N ALA A 332 6.37 9.32 21.52
CA ALA A 332 6.69 10.73 21.31
C ALA A 332 5.94 11.71 22.26
N GLY A 333 5.25 11.22 23.29
CA GLY A 333 4.68 12.05 24.36
C GLY A 333 3.17 12.28 24.30
N ALA A 334 2.43 11.67 23.36
CA ALA A 334 0.98 11.87 23.26
C ALA A 334 0.21 11.33 24.49
N GLN A 335 -0.84 12.05 24.89
CA GLN A 335 -1.77 11.66 25.96
C GLN A 335 -3.15 12.33 25.78
N TRP A 336 -4.24 11.54 25.83
CA TRP A 336 -5.61 12.12 25.79
C TRP A 336 -6.69 11.37 26.60
N CYS A 337 -6.36 10.28 27.31
CA CYS A 337 -7.27 9.59 28.25
C CYS A 337 -8.70 9.37 27.69
N SER A 338 -8.81 8.90 26.45
CA SER A 338 -10.11 8.69 25.80
C SER A 338 -10.00 7.60 24.74
N TRP A 339 -10.82 6.55 24.87
CA TRP A 339 -10.85 5.43 23.95
C TRP A 339 -11.29 5.87 22.55
N GLY A 340 -10.39 5.73 21.58
CA GLY A 340 -10.70 5.99 20.17
C GLY A 340 -10.54 4.74 19.30
N TRP A 341 -11.37 4.63 18.28
CA TRP A 341 -11.21 3.61 17.24
C TRP A 341 -9.85 3.74 16.54
N THR A 342 -9.30 2.58 16.21
CA THR A 342 -8.11 2.43 15.34
C THR A 342 -8.49 1.64 14.09
N ALA A 343 -7.65 1.65 13.07
CA ALA A 343 -7.85 0.88 11.84
C ALA A 343 -7.70 -0.64 12.04
N ASN A 344 -7.17 -1.07 13.19
CA ASN A 344 -6.92 -2.47 13.49
C ASN A 344 -8.23 -3.22 13.78
N ARG A 345 -8.33 -4.42 13.20
CA ARG A 345 -9.41 -5.38 13.50
C ARG A 345 -9.04 -6.33 14.65
N THR A 346 -7.76 -6.46 14.95
CA THR A 346 -7.22 -7.26 16.06
C THR A 346 -5.99 -6.59 16.68
N TYR A 347 -5.78 -6.82 17.97
CA TYR A 347 -4.52 -6.49 18.65
C TYR A 347 -3.57 -7.70 18.56
N ALA A 348 -2.26 -7.45 18.62
CA ALA A 348 -1.25 -8.51 18.51
C ALA A 348 -1.48 -9.59 19.59
N GLY A 349 -1.81 -10.81 19.16
CA GLY A 349 -2.07 -11.97 20.02
C GLY A 349 -3.52 -12.46 20.09
N GLY A 350 -4.48 -11.76 19.48
CA GLY A 350 -5.88 -12.20 19.34
C GLY A 350 -6.18 -12.76 17.95
N GLY A 351 -6.97 -13.83 17.86
CA GLY A 351 -7.46 -14.36 16.58
C GLY A 351 -8.30 -13.34 15.82
N VAL A 352 -8.19 -13.32 14.49
CA VAL A 352 -9.02 -12.49 13.60
C VAL A 352 -10.49 -12.84 13.80
N ASN A 353 -11.30 -11.83 14.17
CA ASN A 353 -12.75 -11.95 14.27
C ASN A 353 -13.40 -10.82 13.47
N ASP A 354 -14.22 -11.18 12.48
CA ASP A 354 -14.86 -10.23 11.57
C ASP A 354 -15.94 -9.35 12.24
N SER A 355 -16.27 -9.62 13.51
CA SER A 355 -17.31 -8.90 14.26
C SER A 355 -16.78 -7.84 15.25
N GLN A 356 -15.45 -7.69 15.38
CA GLN A 356 -14.83 -6.83 16.39
C GLN A 356 -13.76 -5.89 15.80
N GLY A 357 -13.54 -4.78 16.49
CA GLY A 357 -12.49 -3.81 16.18
C GLY A 357 -11.72 -3.37 17.42
N VAL A 358 -10.64 -2.63 17.19
CA VAL A 358 -9.72 -2.21 18.26
C VAL A 358 -9.92 -0.73 18.59
N THR A 359 -10.03 -0.45 19.89
CA THR A 359 -9.94 0.91 20.43
C THR A 359 -8.70 1.05 21.30
N ALA A 360 -8.11 2.24 21.28
CA ALA A 360 -6.88 2.52 22.02
C ALA A 360 -6.79 3.99 22.44
N PHE A 361 -6.01 4.24 23.50
CA PHE A 361 -5.55 5.58 23.85
C PHE A 361 -4.16 5.57 24.51
N PRO A 362 -3.34 6.60 24.28
CA PRO A 362 -2.00 6.73 24.85
C PRO A 362 -2.03 7.48 26.19
N MET A 363 -1.14 7.08 27.10
CA MET A 363 -0.88 7.72 28.39
C MET A 363 0.61 7.90 28.65
N GLN A 364 1.02 9.07 29.14
CA GLN A 364 2.38 9.35 29.62
C GLN A 364 2.53 9.15 31.13
N SER A 365 1.44 9.29 31.88
CA SER A 365 1.45 9.20 33.33
C SER A 365 0.27 8.37 33.84
N PRO A 366 0.43 7.61 34.95
CA PRO A 366 -0.68 6.91 35.58
C PRO A 366 -1.69 7.94 36.11
N SER A 367 -2.90 7.93 35.55
CA SER A 367 -3.99 8.78 36.01
C SER A 367 -5.21 7.94 36.43
N PRO A 368 -5.78 8.18 37.62
CA PRO A 368 -7.07 7.60 38.00
C PRO A 368 -8.15 7.93 36.96
N GLY A 369 -8.95 6.93 36.59
CA GLY A 369 -9.96 7.06 35.52
C GLY A 369 -9.42 6.84 34.09
N CYS A 370 -8.10 6.83 33.91
CA CYS A 370 -7.43 6.62 32.62
C CYS A 370 -6.69 5.26 32.56
N GLY A 371 -7.17 4.28 33.33
CA GLY A 371 -6.57 2.95 33.43
C GLY A 371 -5.30 2.84 34.29
N SER A 372 -4.84 3.93 34.92
CA SER A 372 -3.74 3.95 35.91
C SER A 372 -2.43 3.29 35.45
N LYS A 373 -2.14 3.32 34.15
CA LYS A 373 -0.93 2.76 33.53
C LYS A 373 -0.33 3.73 32.51
N VAL A 374 0.98 3.63 32.31
CA VAL A 374 1.70 4.29 31.21
C VAL A 374 1.70 3.37 30.00
N GLY A 375 1.68 3.94 28.79
CA GLY A 375 1.69 3.21 27.53
C GLY A 375 0.38 3.37 26.76
N VAL A 376 0.22 2.56 25.72
CA VAL A 376 -1.04 2.50 24.97
C VAL A 376 -1.95 1.47 25.61
N LEU A 377 -3.10 1.91 26.10
CA LEU A 377 -4.15 1.02 26.54
C LEU A 377 -4.96 0.60 25.32
N VAL A 378 -5.22 -0.70 25.21
CA VAL A 378 -5.85 -1.34 24.04
C VAL A 378 -6.96 -2.26 24.52
N GLN A 379 -8.08 -2.24 23.80
CA GLN A 379 -9.17 -3.21 24.01
C GLN A 379 -9.83 -3.57 22.69
N THR A 380 -10.45 -4.75 22.66
CA THR A 380 -11.26 -5.23 21.54
C THR A 380 -12.73 -5.09 21.88
N VAL A 381 -13.51 -4.49 20.98
CA VAL A 381 -14.93 -4.18 21.19
C VAL A 381 -15.72 -4.51 19.92
N GLY A 382 -17.01 -4.80 20.07
CA GLY A 382 -17.90 -5.05 18.91
C GLY A 382 -18.12 -3.79 18.09
N PHE A 383 -18.23 -3.92 16.76
CA PHE A 383 -18.42 -2.77 15.85
C PHE A 383 -19.68 -1.94 16.10
N GLY A 384 -20.68 -2.50 16.80
CA GLY A 384 -21.90 -1.80 17.21
C GLY A 384 -21.74 -0.88 18.44
N THR A 385 -20.57 -0.88 19.10
CA THR A 385 -20.29 0.02 20.22
C THR A 385 -19.86 1.40 19.74
N THR A 386 -19.99 2.43 20.60
CA THR A 386 -19.64 3.81 20.25
C THR A 386 -18.45 4.31 21.06
N TRP A 387 -17.49 4.93 20.37
CA TRP A 387 -16.23 5.43 20.93
C TRP A 387 -15.76 6.68 20.18
N ALA A 388 -14.63 7.25 20.60
CA ALA A 388 -13.97 8.36 19.90
C ALA A 388 -13.26 7.86 18.62
N ALA A 389 -12.54 8.73 17.91
CA ALA A 389 -11.74 8.34 16.74
C ALA A 389 -10.29 8.81 16.87
N ASN A 390 -9.33 7.90 16.63
CA ASN A 390 -7.93 8.27 16.42
C ASN A 390 -7.69 8.40 14.93
N CYS A 391 -7.35 9.60 14.46
CA CYS A 391 -7.17 9.92 13.04
C CYS A 391 -5.70 10.18 12.73
N CYS A 392 -5.14 9.54 11.71
CA CYS A 392 -3.75 9.68 11.26
C CYS A 392 -3.71 10.00 9.76
N ARG A 393 -2.65 10.68 9.34
CA ARG A 393 -2.31 10.88 7.92
C ARG A 393 -0.85 10.56 7.68
#